data_AF-A0A2V9W4D3-F1
#
_entry.id   AF-A0A2V9W4D3-F1
#
_cell.length_a   1.000
_cell.length_b   1.000
_cell.length_c   1.000
_cell.angle_alpha   90.00
_cell.angle_beta   90.00
_cell.angle_gamma   90.00
#
_symmetry.space_group_name_H-M   'P 1'
#
loop_
_entity.id
_entity.type
_entity.pdbx_description
1 polymer ?
#
loop_
_entity_poly.entity_id
_entity_poly.type
_entity_poly.pdbx_seq_one_letter_code
_entity_poly.pdbx_strand_id
1 'polypeptide(L)'
;LKRMTHEERLVADFHGTGLTTGPHPMAYRRAEMKAMGIHPASSLSSLPSGRRLRIGGCVIARQRPGTAKGFVFLSLEDETGIANAIVTPDLLQQNRILLSSGRFLMVEGILQNQDNVISVKAERVLPLSVTQAETSSHDFH
;
A
#
# COMPACT_ATOMS: atom_id res chain seq x y z
N LEU A 1 22.96 4.97 -23.76
CA LEU A 1 21.87 4.03 -23.44
C LEU A 1 22.14 3.43 -22.06
N LYS A 2 21.46 3.91 -21.02
CA LYS A 2 21.65 3.42 -19.65
C LYS A 2 20.91 2.07 -19.55
N ARG A 3 21.64 1.02 -19.21
CA ARG A 3 21.15 -0.35 -19.12
C ARG A 3 20.23 -0.43 -17.89
N MET A 4 18.94 -0.69 -18.10
CA MET A 4 17.98 -0.84 -16.98
C MET A 4 18.48 -1.93 -16.04
N THR A 5 18.42 -1.64 -14.75
CA THR A 5 18.70 -2.58 -13.67
C THR A 5 17.64 -3.68 -13.62
N HIS A 6 17.98 -4.82 -13.02
CA HIS A 6 17.05 -5.94 -12.87
C HIS A 6 15.77 -5.55 -12.11
N GLU A 7 15.90 -4.64 -11.13
CA GLU A 7 14.80 -4.06 -10.38
C GLU A 7 13.87 -3.23 -11.26
N GLU A 8 14.42 -2.32 -12.07
CA GLU A 8 13.63 -1.46 -12.98
C GLU A 8 12.83 -2.29 -14.00
N ARG A 9 13.39 -3.42 -14.47
CA ARG A 9 12.72 -4.31 -15.42
C ARG A 9 11.55 -5.06 -14.77
N LEU A 10 11.72 -5.61 -13.58
CA LEU A 10 10.66 -6.34 -12.88
C LEU A 10 9.52 -5.41 -12.43
N VAL A 11 9.88 -4.19 -12.02
CA VAL A 11 8.94 -3.12 -11.73
C VAL A 11 8.17 -2.72 -12.98
N ALA A 12 8.84 -2.56 -14.12
CA ALA A 12 8.18 -2.28 -15.40
C ALA A 12 7.23 -3.42 -15.83
N ASP A 13 7.60 -4.68 -15.60
CA ASP A 13 6.73 -5.83 -15.86
C ASP A 13 5.48 -5.81 -14.94
N PHE A 14 5.64 -5.46 -13.67
CA PHE A 14 4.54 -5.20 -12.74
C PHE A 14 3.64 -4.04 -13.22
N HIS A 15 4.24 -2.97 -13.75
CA HIS A 15 3.52 -1.81 -14.27
C HIS A 15 2.72 -2.13 -15.55
N GLY A 16 3.19 -3.03 -16.40
CA GLY A 16 2.62 -3.31 -17.73
C GLY A 16 1.61 -4.47 -17.79
N THR A 17 1.74 -5.48 -16.92
CA THR A 17 0.94 -6.72 -17.04
C THR A 17 0.21 -7.16 -15.76
N GLY A 18 0.53 -6.56 -14.61
CA GLY A 18 0.02 -7.01 -13.31
C GLY A 18 0.50 -8.40 -12.87
N LEU A 19 1.42 -9.01 -13.62
CA LEU A 19 2.03 -10.31 -13.35
C LEU A 19 3.54 -10.12 -13.28
N THR A 20 4.12 -10.20 -12.08
CA THR A 20 5.58 -10.31 -11.96
C THR A 20 5.98 -11.77 -12.15
N THR A 21 7.07 -12.00 -12.88
CA THR A 21 7.80 -13.28 -12.83
C THR A 21 8.83 -13.31 -11.69
N GLY A 22 8.83 -12.29 -10.82
CA GLY A 22 9.79 -12.09 -9.73
C GLY A 22 9.17 -11.56 -8.43
N PRO A 23 9.99 -11.41 -7.36
CA PRO A 23 9.55 -10.97 -6.03
C PRO A 23 8.77 -9.65 -6.06
N HIS A 24 7.79 -9.50 -5.15
CA HIS A 24 6.99 -8.29 -5.01
C HIS A 24 7.91 -7.05 -4.79
N PRO A 25 7.63 -5.87 -5.40
CA PRO A 25 8.52 -4.70 -5.33
C PRO A 25 8.95 -4.28 -3.91
N MET A 26 8.06 -4.46 -2.92
CA MET A 26 8.36 -4.17 -1.50
C MET A 26 9.50 -5.04 -0.93
N ALA A 27 9.72 -6.25 -1.47
CA ALA A 27 10.76 -7.15 -1.01
C ALA A 27 12.16 -6.55 -1.17
N TYR A 28 12.42 -5.86 -2.29
CA TYR A 28 13.72 -5.26 -2.58
C TYR A 28 14.09 -4.15 -1.60
N ARG A 29 13.08 -3.48 -1.03
CA ARG A 29 13.27 -2.34 -0.12
C ARG A 29 12.78 -2.62 1.29
N ARG A 30 12.62 -3.89 1.67
CA ARG A 30 12.11 -4.28 2.99
C ARG A 30 12.92 -3.69 4.15
N ALA A 31 14.25 -3.60 4.00
CA ALA A 31 15.11 -2.97 5.01
C ALA A 31 14.75 -1.48 5.22
N GLU A 32 14.48 -0.75 4.13
CA GLU A 32 14.08 0.66 4.18
C GLU A 32 12.67 0.83 4.75
N MET A 33 11.73 -0.03 4.36
CA MET A 33 10.37 -0.05 4.92
C MET A 33 10.42 -0.24 6.44
N LYS A 34 11.25 -1.18 6.90
CA LYS A 34 11.48 -1.41 8.33
C LYS A 34 12.09 -0.19 9.03
N ALA A 35 13.05 0.49 8.40
CA ALA A 35 13.64 1.73 8.93
C ALA A 35 12.61 2.87 9.04
N MET A 36 11.62 2.91 8.13
CA MET A 36 10.48 3.83 8.22
C MET A 36 9.41 3.41 9.25
N GLY A 37 9.59 2.27 9.92
CA GLY A 37 8.64 1.72 10.89
C GLY A 37 7.42 1.05 10.24
N ILE A 38 7.50 0.68 8.97
CA ILE A 38 6.43 -0.01 8.24
C ILE A 38 6.48 -1.50 8.58
N HIS A 39 5.39 -1.99 9.16
CA HIS A 39 5.21 -3.40 9.50
C HIS A 39 4.85 -4.23 8.26
N PRO A 40 5.39 -5.46 8.13
CA PRO A 40 4.92 -6.41 7.13
C PRO A 40 3.50 -6.87 7.44
N ALA A 41 2.70 -7.13 6.41
CA ALA A 41 1.33 -7.61 6.54
C ALA A 41 1.21 -8.85 7.44
N SER A 42 2.14 -9.80 7.30
CA SER A 42 2.18 -11.03 8.09
C SER A 42 2.37 -10.82 9.59
N SER A 43 2.95 -9.68 10.01
CA SER A 43 3.18 -9.40 11.44
C SER A 43 1.94 -8.89 12.17
N LEU A 44 0.94 -8.37 11.45
CA LEU A 44 -0.19 -7.66 12.06
C LEU A 44 -1.04 -8.54 12.97
N SER A 45 -1.15 -9.84 12.67
CA SER A 45 -1.90 -10.81 13.48
C SER A 45 -1.29 -11.08 14.86
N SER A 46 0.01 -10.81 15.02
CA SER A 46 0.73 -10.99 16.29
C SER A 46 0.70 -9.75 17.18
N LEU A 47 0.18 -8.63 16.69
CA LEU A 47 0.19 -7.35 17.39
C LEU A 47 -1.13 -7.11 18.15
N PRO A 48 -1.07 -6.47 19.34
CA PRO A 48 -2.27 -6.14 20.08
C PRO A 48 -3.11 -5.07 19.37
N SER A 49 -4.42 -5.25 19.38
CA SER A 49 -5.40 -4.24 18.95
C SER A 49 -5.22 -2.95 19.75
N GLY A 50 -5.46 -1.79 19.13
CA GLY A 50 -5.24 -0.46 19.71
C GLY A 50 -3.82 0.08 19.53
N ARG A 51 -2.88 -0.72 19.01
CA ARG A 51 -1.52 -0.27 18.74
C ARG A 51 -1.47 0.69 17.55
N ARG A 52 -0.82 1.84 17.73
CA ARG A 52 -0.47 2.73 16.61
C ARG A 52 0.71 2.16 15.83
N LEU A 53 0.57 2.04 14.52
CA LEU A 53 1.59 1.48 13.64
C LEU A 53 1.49 2.02 12.21
N ARG A 54 2.45 1.63 11.37
CA ARG A 54 2.44 1.92 9.94
C ARG A 54 2.39 0.62 9.14
N ILE A 55 1.58 0.60 8.10
CA ILE A 55 1.58 -0.41 7.04
C ILE A 55 1.87 0.27 5.71
N GLY A 56 2.31 -0.50 4.72
CA GLY A 56 2.55 0.02 3.39
C GLY A 56 2.61 -1.08 2.36
N GLY A 57 2.25 -0.74 1.12
CA GLY A 57 2.18 -1.72 0.05
C GLY A 57 1.52 -1.20 -1.21
N CYS A 58 1.40 -2.08 -2.20
CA CYS A 58 0.67 -1.83 -3.43
C CYS A 58 -0.84 -1.86 -3.16
N VAL A 59 -1.58 -0.86 -3.61
CA VAL A 59 -3.04 -0.84 -3.47
C VAL A 59 -3.66 -1.78 -4.51
N ILE A 60 -4.10 -2.95 -4.06
CA ILE A 60 -4.73 -3.97 -4.90
C ILE A 60 -6.26 -3.83 -4.96
N ALA A 61 -6.86 -3.20 -3.96
CA ALA A 61 -8.31 -2.96 -3.94
C ALA A 61 -8.67 -1.66 -3.21
N ARG A 62 -9.73 -1.00 -3.71
CA ARG A 62 -10.39 0.15 -3.09
C ARG A 62 -11.89 -0.10 -3.11
N GLN A 63 -12.50 -0.21 -1.95
CA GLN A 63 -13.94 -0.46 -1.84
C GLN A 63 -14.61 0.68 -1.09
N ARG A 64 -15.73 1.14 -1.63
CA ARG A 64 -16.59 2.15 -1.01
C ARG A 64 -18.03 1.65 -1.01
N PRO A 65 -18.40 0.74 -0.10
CA PRO A 65 -19.76 0.23 -0.02
C PRO A 65 -20.75 1.37 0.20
N GLY A 66 -21.88 1.37 -0.51
CA GLY A 66 -22.90 2.41 -0.37
C GLY A 66 -23.45 2.54 1.07
N THR A 67 -23.39 1.46 1.84
CA THR A 67 -23.85 1.37 3.24
C THR A 67 -22.80 1.86 4.25
N ALA A 68 -21.55 2.03 3.86
CA ALA A 68 -20.44 2.31 4.77
C ALA A 68 -20.32 3.81 5.13
N LYS A 69 -21.38 4.61 5.01
CA LYS A 69 -21.41 6.04 5.38
C LYS A 69 -20.20 6.85 4.86
N GLY A 70 -19.74 6.52 3.65
CA GLY A 70 -18.63 7.21 2.99
C GLY A 70 -17.22 6.71 3.34
N PHE A 71 -17.07 5.72 4.23
CA PHE A 71 -15.79 5.08 4.51
C PHE A 71 -15.24 4.35 3.28
N VAL A 72 -13.92 4.29 3.18
CA VAL A 72 -13.20 3.55 2.13
C VAL A 72 -12.34 2.47 2.77
N PHE A 73 -12.38 1.29 2.19
CA PHE A 73 -11.55 0.15 2.57
C PHE A 73 -10.45 0.00 1.52
N LEU A 74 -9.20 -0.08 1.99
CA LEU A 74 -8.03 -0.32 1.16
C LEU A 74 -7.44 -1.68 1.50
N SER A 75 -7.01 -2.40 0.47
CA SER A 75 -6.15 -3.57 0.62
C SER A 75 -4.78 -3.25 0.04
N LEU A 76 -3.75 -3.33 0.88
CA LEU A 76 -2.36 -3.06 0.57
C LEU A 76 -1.59 -4.38 0.55
N GLU A 77 -0.95 -4.71 -0.56
CA GLU A 77 -0.15 -5.91 -0.72
C GLU A 77 1.34 -5.61 -0.51
N ASP A 78 2.00 -6.48 0.23
CA ASP A 78 3.45 -6.60 0.27
C ASP A 78 3.88 -8.06 0.02
N GLU A 79 5.18 -8.35 0.05
CA GLU A 79 5.69 -9.71 -0.20
C GLU A 79 5.29 -10.74 0.87
N THR A 80 4.66 -10.29 1.96
CA THR A 80 4.25 -11.12 3.10
C THR A 80 2.74 -11.32 3.17
N GLY A 81 1.96 -10.63 2.33
CA GLY A 81 0.51 -10.78 2.22
C GLY A 81 -0.22 -9.45 2.12
N ILE A 82 -1.49 -9.44 2.56
CA ILE A 82 -2.39 -8.30 2.42
C ILE A 82 -2.65 -7.67 3.79
N ALA A 83 -2.44 -6.36 3.89
CA ALA A 83 -2.83 -5.53 5.01
C ALA A 83 -4.05 -4.67 4.63
N ASN A 84 -5.06 -4.63 5.49
CA ASN A 84 -6.26 -3.84 5.23
C ASN A 84 -6.22 -2.50 6.00
N ALA A 85 -6.71 -1.44 5.39
CA ALA A 85 -6.90 -0.14 6.03
C ALA A 85 -8.32 0.38 5.86
N ILE A 86 -8.81 1.07 6.89
CA ILE A 86 -10.10 1.75 6.90
C ILE A 86 -9.85 3.25 6.92
N VAL A 87 -10.35 3.94 5.90
CA VAL A 87 -10.19 5.38 5.72
C VAL A 87 -11.52 6.08 5.99
N THR A 88 -11.50 7.08 6.86
CA THR A 88 -12.67 7.89 7.19
C THR A 88 -13.03 8.82 6.04
N PRO A 89 -14.30 9.28 5.95
CA PRO A 89 -14.72 10.26 4.96
C PRO A 89 -13.87 11.55 4.98
N ASP A 90 -13.52 12.03 6.17
CA ASP A 90 -12.72 13.26 6.33
C ASP A 90 -11.30 13.07 5.79
N LEU A 91 -10.66 11.94 6.12
CA LEU A 91 -9.31 11.65 5.64
C LEU A 91 -9.30 11.43 4.11
N LEU A 92 -10.38 10.83 3.58
CA LEU A 92 -10.59 10.72 2.14
C LEU A 92 -10.70 12.08 1.47
N GLN A 93 -11.46 13.01 2.05
CA GLN A 93 -11.63 14.35 1.49
C GLN A 93 -10.30 15.10 1.46
N GLN A 94 -9.50 14.98 2.52
CA GLN A 94 -8.18 15.61 2.63
C GLN A 94 -7.15 15.03 1.66
N ASN A 95 -7.24 13.74 1.33
CA ASN A 95 -6.25 13.02 0.52
C ASN A 95 -6.85 12.41 -0.76
N ARG A 96 -7.87 13.08 -1.33
CA ARG A 96 -8.72 12.51 -2.38
C ARG A 96 -7.94 11.96 -3.58
N ILE A 97 -6.97 12.72 -4.09
CA ILE A 97 -6.15 12.33 -5.23
C ILE A 97 -5.32 11.09 -4.87
N LEU A 98 -4.56 11.17 -3.78
CA LEU A 98 -3.69 10.09 -3.32
C LEU A 98 -4.45 8.78 -3.09
N LEU A 99 -5.61 8.84 -2.44
CA LEU A 99 -6.41 7.66 -2.13
C LEU A 99 -7.12 7.08 -3.36
N SER A 100 -7.42 7.91 -4.36
CA SER A 100 -8.09 7.48 -5.58
C SER A 100 -7.13 6.84 -6.58
N SER A 101 -5.92 7.37 -6.75
CA SER A 101 -4.99 6.93 -7.80
C SER A 101 -3.62 6.45 -7.31
N GLY A 102 -3.25 6.67 -6.05
CA GLY A 102 -1.96 6.28 -5.51
C GLY A 102 -1.75 4.77 -5.54
N ARG A 103 -0.72 4.31 -6.27
CA ARG A 103 -0.43 2.88 -6.44
C ARG A 103 0.21 2.26 -5.21
N PHE A 104 1.14 2.98 -4.58
CA PHE A 104 1.80 2.55 -3.36
C PHE A 104 1.55 3.57 -2.27
N LEU A 105 1.03 3.10 -1.15
CA LEU A 105 0.64 3.93 -0.02
C LEU A 105 1.32 3.44 1.24
N MET A 106 1.68 4.39 2.11
CA MET A 106 1.92 4.15 3.52
C MET A 106 0.72 4.66 4.30
N VAL A 107 0.17 3.82 5.17
CA VAL A 107 -0.92 4.17 6.08
C VAL A 107 -0.39 4.11 7.51
N GLU A 108 -0.50 5.21 8.22
CA GLU A 108 -0.30 5.29 9.66
C GLU A 108 -1.66 5.33 10.35
N GLY A 109 -1.82 4.55 11.41
CA GLY A 109 -3.08 4.49 12.12
C GLY A 109 -3.09 3.50 13.27
N ILE A 110 -4.30 3.18 13.73
CA ILE A 110 -4.54 2.29 14.86
C ILE A 110 -4.93 0.90 14.35
N LEU A 111 -4.20 -0.13 14.76
CA LEU A 111 -4.54 -1.51 14.50
C LEU A 111 -5.86 -1.86 15.20
N GLN A 112 -6.79 -2.44 14.46
CA GLN A 112 -8.05 -2.96 14.95
C GLN A 112 -8.12 -4.45 14.62
N ASN A 113 -8.44 -5.25 15.64
CA ASN A 113 -8.86 -6.63 15.45
C ASN A 113 -10.31 -6.72 15.94
N GLN A 114 -11.25 -6.79 15.01
CA GLN A 114 -12.69 -6.93 15.28
C GLN A 114 -13.16 -8.23 14.65
N ASP A 115 -13.69 -9.16 15.45
CA ASP A 115 -14.21 -10.43 14.97
C ASP A 115 -13.23 -11.21 14.05
N ASN A 116 -11.94 -11.23 14.42
CA ASN A 116 -10.83 -11.80 13.65
C ASN A 116 -10.51 -11.09 12.31
N VAL A 117 -11.11 -9.93 12.05
CA VAL A 117 -10.76 -9.07 10.92
C VAL A 117 -9.74 -8.04 11.38
N ILE A 118 -8.51 -8.19 10.87
CA ILE A 118 -7.41 -7.27 11.13
C ILE A 118 -7.44 -6.13 10.12
N SER A 119 -7.49 -4.90 10.61
CA SER A 119 -7.41 -3.70 9.78
C SER A 119 -6.72 -2.56 10.52
N VAL A 120 -6.22 -1.57 9.78
CA VAL A 120 -5.66 -0.34 10.35
C VAL A 120 -6.63 0.80 10.10
N LYS A 121 -7.19 1.37 11.16
CA LYS A 121 -7.97 2.61 11.06
C LYS A 121 -7.00 3.75 10.78
N ALA A 122 -7.03 4.26 9.56
CA ALA A 122 -6.09 5.24 9.05
C ALA A 122 -6.28 6.60 9.74
N GLU A 123 -5.17 7.19 10.15
CA GLU A 123 -5.09 8.55 10.68
C GLU A 123 -4.29 9.45 9.72
N ARG A 124 -3.32 8.87 8.99
CA ARG A 124 -2.54 9.55 7.97
C ARG A 124 -2.22 8.60 6.83
N VAL A 125 -2.25 9.13 5.60
CA VAL A 125 -1.87 8.40 4.38
C VAL A 125 -0.83 9.21 3.64
N LEU A 126 0.23 8.55 3.18
CA LEU A 126 1.33 9.16 2.45
C LEU A 126 1.65 8.32 1.21
N PRO A 127 2.10 8.94 0.10
CA PRO A 127 2.63 8.18 -1.02
C PRO A 127 3.87 7.41 -0.56
N LEU A 128 4.01 6.18 -1.04
CA LEU A 128 5.17 5.35 -0.77
C LEU A 128 5.95 5.14 -2.06
N SER A 129 7.12 5.76 -2.17
CA SER A 129 8.01 5.54 -3.31
C SER A 129 8.71 4.20 -3.13
N VAL A 130 8.28 3.17 -3.86
CA VAL A 130 8.88 1.83 -3.82
C VAL A 130 9.94 1.66 -4.92
N THR A 131 9.94 2.49 -5.95
CA THR A 131 10.88 2.38 -7.08
C THR A 131 11.32 3.79 -7.53
N GLN A 132 12.56 3.93 -8.02
CA GLN A 132 13.01 5.13 -8.77
C GLN A 132 12.79 4.98 -10.28
N ALA A 133 12.30 3.83 -10.74
CA ALA A 133 11.89 3.66 -12.12
C ALA A 133 10.83 4.72 -12.39
N GLU A 134 11.24 5.79 -13.08
CA GLU A 134 10.35 6.86 -13.46
C GLU A 134 9.11 6.19 -14.04
N THR A 135 7.94 6.53 -13.51
CA THR A 135 6.70 6.30 -14.23
C THR A 135 6.78 7.22 -15.43
N SER A 136 7.56 6.84 -16.45
CA SER A 136 7.41 7.37 -17.80
C SER A 136 6.01 6.90 -18.19
N SER A 137 5.04 7.73 -17.82
CA SER A 137 3.72 7.72 -18.40
C SER A 137 3.97 7.82 -19.89
N HIS A 138 3.96 6.69 -20.57
CA HIS A 138 3.80 6.68 -22.02
C HIS A 138 2.37 7.16 -22.23
N ASP A 139 2.19 8.48 -22.21
CA ASP A 139 1.07 9.12 -22.88
C ASP A 139 1.21 8.69 -24.34
N PHE A 140 0.35 7.77 -24.76
CA PHE A 140 0.18 7.44 -26.16
C PHE A 140 -0.42 8.67 -26.85
N HIS A 141 0.31 9.24 -27.82
CA HIS A 141 -0.23 10.12 -28.85
C HIS A 141 -0.43 9.32 -30.13
#